data_AF-A0A3D4UXK1-F1
#
_entry.id   AF-A0A3D4UXK1-F1
#
_cell.length_a   1.000
_cell.length_b   1.000
_cell.length_c   1.000
_cell.angle_alpha   90.00
_cell.angle_beta   90.00
_cell.angle_gamma   90.00
#
_symmetry.space_group_name_H-M   'P 1'
#
loop_
_entity.id
_entity.type
_entity.pdbx_description
1 polymer ?
#
loop_
_entity_poly.entity_id
_entity_poly.type
_entity_poly.pdbx_seq_one_letter_code
_entity_poly.pdbx_strand_id
1 'polypeptide(L)'
;MAVKPNTQKRVPKNPIKFQLTLNEEQKEAKRLILANAITVIKGKAGSGKTLVACQAALDMLFTRQIDSIVITRPTVSKEDIGFLPGSLAEKMDPWVSPIYANMYNLYKREKIDAIIHEGLVEIVPLSFMRGRTFLNSFIIVDEAQNVTHDQMEMILSRIGINSKMVICGDLRQNDLKIQSSTGFDFLCQLKGKVKNFDIIELQKNHRHSIVDEILREYNTLLEK
;
A
#
# COMPACT_ATOMS: atom_id res chain seq x y z
N MET A 1 0.14 -15.66 -29.25
CA MET A 1 1.34 -14.80 -29.07
C MET A 1 1.45 -14.43 -27.61
N ALA A 2 2.61 -14.61 -26.97
CA ALA A 2 2.80 -14.15 -25.59
C ALA A 2 2.66 -12.63 -25.53
N VAL A 3 1.88 -12.12 -24.57
CA VAL A 3 1.70 -10.69 -24.34
C VAL A 3 3.04 -10.08 -23.97
N LYS A 4 3.49 -9.04 -24.69
CA LYS A 4 4.76 -8.37 -24.38
C LYS A 4 4.72 -7.75 -22.97
N PRO A 5 5.79 -7.90 -22.16
CA PRO A 5 5.94 -7.21 -20.87
C PRO A 5 5.69 -5.71 -21.01
N ASN A 6 5.16 -5.10 -19.95
CA ASN A 6 4.83 -3.69 -19.93
C ASN A 6 6.07 -2.81 -20.18
N THR A 7 7.19 -3.18 -19.59
CA THR A 7 8.51 -2.55 -19.71
C THR A 7 9.07 -2.55 -21.13
N GLN A 8 8.55 -3.41 -22.01
CA GLN A 8 8.92 -3.45 -23.44
C GLN A 8 8.00 -2.63 -24.34
N LYS A 9 6.95 -2.02 -23.79
CA LYS A 9 6.03 -1.14 -24.52
C LYS A 9 6.62 0.27 -24.61
N ARG A 10 6.16 1.03 -25.61
CA ARG A 10 6.59 2.42 -25.81
C ARG A 10 6.22 3.28 -24.60
N VAL A 11 7.20 3.99 -24.05
CA VAL A 11 7.01 4.97 -22.98
C VAL A 11 6.16 6.16 -23.50
N PRO A 12 5.13 6.61 -22.75
CA PRO A 12 4.39 7.81 -23.10
C PRO A 12 5.29 9.04 -23.19
N LYS A 13 5.06 9.93 -24.16
CA LYS A 13 5.83 11.17 -24.32
C LYS A 13 5.47 12.24 -23.28
N ASN A 14 4.23 12.24 -22.81
CA ASN A 14 3.71 13.24 -21.89
C ASN A 14 3.63 12.68 -20.46
N PRO A 15 3.80 13.52 -19.43
CA PRO A 15 3.59 13.12 -18.04
C PRO A 15 2.19 12.55 -17.80
N ILE A 16 2.10 11.61 -16.85
CA ILE A 16 0.81 11.06 -16.43
C ILE A 16 0.05 12.11 -15.62
N LYS A 17 -1.14 12.50 -16.09
CA LYS A 17 -2.02 13.43 -15.39
C LYS A 17 -2.98 12.66 -14.50
N PHE A 18 -2.78 12.77 -13.18
CA PHE A 18 -3.70 12.23 -12.18
C PHE A 18 -4.85 13.21 -11.90
N GLN A 19 -5.99 12.68 -11.46
CA GLN A 19 -7.16 13.49 -11.10
C GLN A 19 -6.97 14.24 -9.77
N LEU A 20 -6.22 13.64 -8.85
CA LEU A 20 -5.93 14.19 -7.54
C LEU A 20 -4.49 14.71 -7.46
N THR A 21 -4.36 15.94 -6.96
CA THR A 21 -3.06 16.58 -6.71
C THR A 21 -2.59 16.27 -5.29
N LEU A 22 -1.37 15.74 -5.16
CA LEU A 22 -0.75 15.50 -3.86
C LEU A 22 -0.42 16.82 -3.15
N ASN A 23 -0.55 16.83 -1.82
CA ASN A 23 -0.03 17.92 -0.97
C ASN A 23 1.52 17.86 -0.90
N GLU A 24 2.18 18.81 -0.24
CA GLU A 24 3.65 18.85 -0.19
C GLU A 24 4.30 17.65 0.51
N GLU A 25 3.79 17.19 1.67
CA GLU A 25 4.33 16.00 2.35
C GLU A 25 4.14 14.71 1.53
N GLN A 26 3.05 14.62 0.78
CA GLN A 26 2.76 13.51 -0.12
C GLN A 26 3.62 13.57 -1.39
N LYS A 27 3.90 14.76 -1.92
CA LYS A 27 4.88 14.91 -3.02
C LYS A 27 6.27 14.46 -2.58
N GLU A 28 6.67 14.83 -1.37
CA GLU A 28 7.94 14.37 -0.79
C GLU A 28 7.94 12.86 -0.58
N ALA A 29 6.85 12.28 -0.06
CA ALA A 29 6.71 10.83 0.05
C ALA A 29 6.85 10.15 -1.31
N LYS A 30 6.17 10.65 -2.35
CA LYS A 30 6.30 10.12 -3.72
C LYS A 30 7.74 10.23 -4.23
N ARG A 31 8.43 11.34 -3.96
CA ARG A 31 9.85 11.52 -4.33
C ARG A 31 10.74 10.46 -3.68
N LEU A 32 10.56 10.21 -2.38
CA LEU A 32 11.33 9.19 -1.65
C LEU A 32 11.05 7.78 -2.16
N ILE A 33 9.79 7.45 -2.44
CA ILE A 33 9.39 6.18 -3.05
C ILE A 33 10.14 5.98 -4.38
N LEU A 34 10.15 7.00 -5.24
CA LEU A 34 10.81 6.91 -6.55
C LEU A 34 12.34 6.83 -6.44
N ALA A 35 12.93 7.40 -5.39
CA ALA A 35 14.38 7.37 -5.16
C ALA A 35 14.88 6.06 -4.51
N ASN A 36 14.04 5.35 -3.76
CA ASN A 36 14.45 4.21 -2.94
C ASN A 36 13.85 2.88 -3.43
N ALA A 37 14.47 1.76 -3.07
CA ALA A 37 13.94 0.43 -3.35
C ALA A 37 12.80 0.08 -2.38
N ILE A 38 12.98 0.45 -1.11
CA ILE A 38 11.98 0.26 -0.06
C ILE A 38 11.68 1.60 0.60
N THR A 39 10.41 1.89 0.86
CA THR A 39 10.02 3.11 1.59
C THR A 39 8.93 2.78 2.61
N VAL A 40 9.12 3.23 3.84
CA VAL A 40 8.12 3.15 4.89
C VAL A 40 7.36 4.47 4.97
N ILE A 41 6.04 4.41 4.92
CA ILE A 41 5.16 5.56 5.10
C ILE A 41 4.33 5.32 6.36
N LYS A 42 4.60 6.10 7.40
CA LYS A 42 3.80 6.10 8.64
C LYS A 42 2.94 7.35 8.74
N GLY A 43 1.87 7.28 9.54
CA GLY A 43 0.98 8.43 9.76
C GLY A 43 -0.42 7.99 10.14
N LYS A 44 -1.25 8.94 10.59
CA LYS A 44 -2.63 8.65 11.05
C LYS A 44 -3.51 8.09 9.93
N ALA A 45 -4.57 7.38 10.30
CA ALA A 45 -5.68 7.09 9.39
C ALA A 45 -6.17 8.39 8.72
N GLY A 46 -6.32 8.38 7.39
CA GLY A 46 -6.72 9.56 6.62
C GLY A 46 -5.59 10.49 6.16
N SER A 47 -4.31 10.19 6.42
CA SER A 47 -3.18 11.00 5.91
C SER A 47 -2.82 10.74 4.44
N GLY A 48 -3.41 9.71 3.82
CA GLY A 48 -3.20 9.40 2.40
C GLY A 48 -2.00 8.49 2.11
N LYS A 49 -1.54 7.69 3.10
CA LYS A 49 -0.42 6.73 2.94
C LYS A 49 -0.61 5.80 1.74
N THR A 50 -1.72 5.07 1.71
CA THR A 50 -2.06 4.15 0.60
C THR A 50 -2.29 4.92 -0.70
N LEU A 51 -2.91 6.09 -0.64
CA LEU A 51 -3.17 6.95 -1.80
C LEU A 51 -1.87 7.36 -2.52
N VAL A 52 -0.87 7.83 -1.78
CA VAL A 52 0.41 8.23 -2.38
C VAL A 52 1.18 7.03 -2.92
N ALA A 53 1.13 5.88 -2.23
CA ALA A 53 1.72 4.63 -2.70
C ALA A 53 1.08 4.17 -4.02
N CYS A 54 -0.25 4.16 -4.10
CA CYS A 54 -0.99 3.85 -5.32
C CYS A 54 -0.68 4.82 -6.47
N GLN A 55 -0.56 6.12 -6.19
CA GLN A 55 -0.21 7.09 -7.23
C GLN A 55 1.19 6.85 -7.78
N ALA A 56 2.19 6.58 -6.91
CA ALA A 56 3.55 6.26 -7.34
C ALA A 56 3.59 4.97 -8.17
N ALA A 57 2.86 3.93 -7.74
CA ALA A 57 2.76 2.66 -8.45
C ALA A 57 2.15 2.83 -9.85
N LEU A 58 1.02 3.55 -9.95
CA LEU A 58 0.36 3.85 -11.22
C LEU A 58 1.24 4.67 -12.16
N ASP A 59 1.99 5.63 -11.62
CA ASP A 59 2.91 6.46 -12.41
C ASP A 59 3.98 5.59 -13.06
N MET A 60 4.62 4.70 -12.27
CA MET A 60 5.62 3.76 -12.78
C MET A 60 5.04 2.75 -13.77
N LEU A 61 3.82 2.24 -13.51
CA LEU A 61 3.16 1.31 -14.43
C LEU A 61 2.84 1.97 -15.77
N PHE A 62 2.28 3.18 -15.74
CA PHE A 62 1.88 3.89 -16.96
C PHE A 62 3.08 4.44 -17.73
N THR A 63 4.16 4.81 -17.05
CA THR A 63 5.45 5.17 -17.67
C THR A 63 6.30 3.95 -18.06
N ARG A 64 5.77 2.73 -17.91
CA ARG A 64 6.40 1.47 -18.33
C ARG A 64 7.72 1.16 -17.62
N GLN A 65 7.89 1.63 -16.39
CA GLN A 65 9.04 1.32 -15.55
C GLN A 65 8.92 -0.03 -14.84
N ILE A 66 7.70 -0.52 -14.67
CA ILE A 66 7.37 -1.79 -14.02
C ILE A 66 6.36 -2.56 -14.88
N ASP A 67 6.27 -3.86 -14.65
CA ASP A 67 5.34 -4.78 -15.30
C ASP A 67 4.03 -4.94 -14.53
N SER A 68 4.07 -4.88 -13.20
CA SER A 68 2.89 -5.11 -12.37
C SER A 68 2.90 -4.36 -11.05
N ILE A 69 1.72 -4.17 -10.47
CA ILE A 69 1.50 -3.67 -9.12
C ILE A 69 0.91 -4.81 -8.29
N VAL A 70 1.45 -5.05 -7.11
CA VAL A 70 0.95 -6.05 -6.16
C VAL A 70 0.65 -5.35 -4.86
N ILE A 71 -0.59 -5.44 -4.39
CA ILE A 71 -1.03 -4.84 -3.14
C ILE A 71 -1.39 -5.97 -2.20
N THR A 72 -0.77 -5.97 -1.03
CA THR A 72 -1.05 -6.91 0.03
C THR A 72 -1.45 -6.18 1.29
N ARG A 73 -2.37 -6.78 2.03
CA ARG A 73 -2.79 -6.33 3.35
C ARG A 73 -2.87 -7.57 4.26
N PRO A 74 -2.55 -7.47 5.56
CA PRO A 74 -2.76 -8.58 6.47
C PRO A 74 -4.26 -8.90 6.51
N THR A 75 -4.59 -10.19 6.43
CA THR A 75 -5.97 -10.65 6.61
C THR A 75 -6.41 -10.37 8.04
N VAL A 76 -7.54 -9.69 8.20
CA VAL A 76 -8.37 -9.79 9.40
C VAL A 76 -8.74 -11.27 9.56
N SER A 77 -8.84 -11.75 10.80
CA SER A 77 -9.13 -13.14 11.21
C SER A 77 -9.70 -14.01 10.10
N LYS A 78 -9.01 -15.11 9.75
CA LYS A 78 -9.41 -16.09 8.72
C LYS A 78 -10.87 -16.55 8.86
N GLU A 79 -11.41 -16.48 10.07
CA GLU A 79 -12.78 -16.83 10.42
C GLU A 79 -13.78 -15.90 9.70
N ASP A 80 -13.58 -14.58 9.69
CA ASP A 80 -14.56 -13.60 9.18
C ASP A 80 -14.76 -13.68 7.66
N ILE A 81 -13.70 -13.97 6.89
CA ILE A 81 -13.81 -14.12 5.43
C ILE A 81 -14.43 -15.48 5.08
N GLY A 82 -14.23 -16.51 5.91
CA GLY A 82 -14.76 -17.85 5.69
C GLY A 82 -16.30 -17.93 5.72
N PHE A 83 -16.94 -17.12 6.57
CA PHE A 83 -18.38 -17.14 6.82
C PHE A 83 -19.24 -16.37 5.79
N LEU A 84 -18.64 -15.51 4.97
CA LEU A 84 -19.41 -14.77 3.96
C LEU A 84 -19.92 -15.73 2.85
N PRO A 85 -21.20 -15.70 2.47
CA PRO A 85 -21.70 -16.50 1.35
C PRO A 85 -21.13 -15.97 0.02
N GLY A 86 -20.99 -16.85 -0.99
CA GLY A 86 -20.51 -16.48 -2.34
C GLY A 86 -19.16 -17.07 -2.72
N SER A 87 -18.70 -16.73 -3.92
CA SER A 87 -17.39 -17.08 -4.48
C SER A 87 -16.26 -16.39 -3.70
N LEU A 88 -15.03 -16.93 -3.76
CA LEU A 88 -13.88 -16.32 -3.08
C LEU A 88 -13.68 -14.84 -3.47
N ALA A 89 -13.96 -14.49 -4.73
CA ALA A 89 -13.88 -13.11 -5.20
C ALA A 89 -14.91 -12.21 -4.47
N GLU A 90 -16.17 -12.64 -4.38
CA GLU A 90 -17.23 -11.90 -3.68
C GLU A 90 -16.93 -11.75 -2.18
N LYS A 91 -16.34 -12.77 -1.55
CA LYS A 91 -15.94 -12.71 -0.14
C LYS A 91 -14.79 -11.73 0.11
N MET A 92 -13.92 -11.56 -0.88
CA MET A 92 -12.77 -10.64 -0.81
C MET A 92 -13.15 -9.20 -1.18
N ASP A 93 -14.29 -9.00 -1.87
CA ASP A 93 -14.71 -7.72 -2.43
C ASP A 93 -14.77 -6.57 -1.40
N PRO A 94 -15.35 -6.76 -0.19
CA PRO A 94 -15.35 -5.73 0.84
C PRO A 94 -13.93 -5.35 1.33
N TRP A 95 -13.00 -6.30 1.32
CA TRP A 95 -11.63 -6.11 1.81
C TRP A 95 -10.74 -5.38 0.78
N VAL A 96 -10.97 -5.61 -0.51
CA VAL A 96 -10.25 -4.92 -1.61
C VAL A 96 -10.84 -3.56 -1.97
N SER A 97 -12.13 -3.35 -1.73
CA SER A 97 -12.87 -2.14 -2.13
C SER A 97 -12.20 -0.81 -1.73
N PRO A 98 -11.66 -0.63 -0.50
CA PRO A 98 -10.96 0.60 -0.13
C PRO A 98 -9.73 0.90 -0.99
N ILE A 99 -9.03 -0.13 -1.47
CA ILE A 99 -7.85 0.01 -2.31
C ILE A 99 -8.27 0.42 -3.73
N TYR A 100 -9.32 -0.21 -4.28
CA TYR A 100 -9.88 0.19 -5.58
C TYR A 100 -10.39 1.63 -5.56
N ALA A 101 -11.08 2.03 -4.50
CA ALA A 101 -11.54 3.41 -4.33
C ALA A 101 -10.38 4.43 -4.41
N ASN A 102 -9.23 4.13 -3.77
CA ASN A 102 -8.04 4.98 -3.91
C ASN A 102 -7.57 5.08 -5.36
N MET A 103 -7.52 3.97 -6.11
CA MET A 103 -7.08 3.97 -7.51
C MET A 103 -8.06 4.73 -8.41
N TYR A 104 -9.37 4.58 -8.19
CA TYR A 104 -10.42 5.31 -8.93
C TYR A 104 -10.40 6.81 -8.67
N ASN A 105 -10.02 7.24 -7.47
CA ASN A 105 -9.83 8.67 -7.16
C ASN A 105 -8.59 9.27 -7.85
N LEU A 106 -7.62 8.44 -8.22
CA LEU A 106 -6.38 8.87 -8.86
C LEU A 106 -6.52 8.93 -10.38
N TYR A 107 -7.29 8.03 -10.99
CA TYR A 107 -7.34 7.87 -12.43
C TYR A 107 -8.71 7.37 -12.93
N LYS A 108 -8.95 7.51 -14.23
CA LYS A 108 -10.22 7.11 -14.87
C LYS A 108 -10.56 5.65 -14.57
N ARG A 109 -11.78 5.41 -14.09
CA ARG A 109 -12.28 4.10 -13.65
C ARG A 109 -12.11 3.04 -14.73
N GLU A 110 -12.47 3.35 -15.97
CA GLU A 110 -12.39 2.42 -17.10
C GLU A 110 -10.95 1.94 -17.33
N LYS A 111 -9.97 2.81 -17.08
CA LYS A 111 -8.56 2.45 -17.22
C LYS A 111 -8.06 1.60 -16.07
N ILE A 112 -8.50 1.88 -14.85
CA ILE A 112 -8.17 1.08 -13.66
C ILE A 112 -8.76 -0.33 -13.80
N ASP A 113 -10.03 -0.43 -14.19
CA ASP A 113 -10.71 -1.71 -14.41
C ASP A 113 -10.00 -2.54 -15.49
N ALA A 114 -9.56 -1.90 -16.58
CA ALA A 114 -8.81 -2.57 -17.63
C ALA A 114 -7.48 -3.17 -17.12
N ILE A 115 -6.67 -2.43 -16.36
CA ILE A 115 -5.38 -2.94 -15.87
C ILE A 115 -5.54 -4.02 -14.78
N ILE A 116 -6.63 -3.98 -14.02
CA ILE A 116 -6.99 -5.05 -13.08
C ILE A 116 -7.38 -6.31 -13.85
N HIS A 117 -8.27 -6.18 -14.84
CA HIS A 117 -8.69 -7.30 -15.68
C HIS A 117 -7.53 -7.90 -16.49
N GLU A 118 -6.58 -7.07 -16.95
CA GLU A 118 -5.34 -7.53 -17.60
C GLU A 118 -4.35 -8.22 -16.63
N GLY A 119 -4.62 -8.23 -15.31
CA GLY A 119 -3.73 -8.81 -14.30
C GLY A 119 -2.48 -7.97 -14.01
N LEU A 120 -2.44 -6.70 -14.45
CA LEU A 120 -1.33 -5.80 -14.15
C LEU A 120 -1.39 -5.26 -12.72
N VAL A 121 -2.55 -5.33 -12.08
CA VAL A 121 -2.77 -4.96 -10.68
C VAL A 121 -3.39 -6.14 -9.95
N GLU A 122 -2.66 -6.71 -9.00
CA GLU A 122 -3.12 -7.79 -8.14
C GLU A 122 -3.31 -7.27 -6.72
N ILE A 123 -4.47 -7.52 -6.12
CA ILE A 123 -4.70 -7.29 -4.69
C ILE A 123 -4.88 -8.65 -4.03
N VAL A 124 -3.94 -9.03 -3.16
CA VAL A 124 -3.86 -10.40 -2.61
C VAL A 124 -3.64 -10.38 -1.10
N PRO A 125 -4.16 -11.37 -0.36
CA PRO A 125 -3.83 -11.53 1.05
C PRO A 125 -2.32 -11.74 1.28
N LEU A 126 -1.83 -11.35 2.45
CA LEU A 126 -0.42 -11.53 2.84
C LEU A 126 0.09 -12.97 2.67
N SER A 127 -0.76 -13.97 2.92
CA SER A 127 -0.40 -15.38 2.75
C SER A 127 0.01 -15.76 1.32
N PHE A 128 -0.50 -15.05 0.31
CA PHE A 128 -0.20 -15.29 -1.11
C PHE A 128 1.18 -14.76 -1.51
N MET A 129 1.84 -13.98 -0.65
CA MET A 129 3.20 -13.50 -0.90
C MET A 129 4.24 -14.63 -0.74
N ARG A 130 3.93 -15.67 0.04
CA ARG A 130 4.86 -16.76 0.36
C ARG A 130 5.28 -17.51 -0.90
N GLY A 131 6.59 -17.75 -1.03
CA GLY A 131 7.16 -18.50 -2.15
C GLY A 131 7.20 -17.74 -3.48
N ARG A 132 6.78 -16.47 -3.52
CA ARG A 132 6.89 -15.62 -4.71
C ARG A 132 8.16 -14.78 -4.66
N THR A 133 8.60 -14.34 -5.83
CA THR A 133 9.58 -13.26 -6.02
C THR A 133 9.00 -12.33 -7.06
N PHE A 134 8.92 -11.04 -6.74
CA PHE A 134 8.27 -10.04 -7.59
C PHE A 134 9.34 -9.25 -8.33
N LEU A 135 9.50 -9.51 -9.63
CA LEU A 135 10.47 -8.86 -10.50
C LEU A 135 9.78 -7.78 -11.33
N ASN A 136 10.47 -6.65 -11.55
CA ASN A 136 9.91 -5.48 -12.24
C ASN A 136 8.52 -5.09 -11.68
N SER A 137 8.30 -5.18 -10.36
CA SER A 137 6.99 -4.96 -9.75
C SER A 137 7.01 -3.80 -8.76
N PHE A 138 5.84 -3.24 -8.49
CA PHE A 138 5.65 -2.32 -7.39
C PHE A 138 4.76 -2.98 -6.33
N ILE A 139 5.33 -3.26 -5.17
CA ILE A 139 4.67 -3.92 -4.05
C ILE A 139 4.19 -2.86 -3.06
N ILE A 140 2.92 -2.90 -2.66
CA ILE A 140 2.36 -2.09 -1.58
C ILE A 140 1.94 -3.04 -0.45
N VAL A 141 2.46 -2.81 0.75
CA VAL A 141 2.06 -3.51 1.97
C VAL A 141 1.25 -2.53 2.80
N ASP A 142 -0.07 -2.66 2.79
CA ASP A 142 -0.98 -1.79 3.52
C ASP A 142 -1.34 -2.37 4.90
N GLU A 143 -1.72 -1.50 5.84
CA GLU A 143 -1.93 -1.83 7.27
C GLU A 143 -0.78 -2.62 7.90
N ALA A 144 0.46 -2.24 7.59
CA ALA A 144 1.65 -2.97 8.01
C ALA A 144 1.82 -3.05 9.53
N GLN A 145 1.18 -2.18 10.31
CA GLN A 145 1.17 -2.29 11.78
C GLN A 145 0.64 -3.64 12.27
N ASN A 146 -0.21 -4.31 11.48
CA ASN A 146 -0.81 -5.60 11.79
C ASN A 146 0.01 -6.80 11.26
N VAL A 147 1.26 -6.57 10.87
CA VAL A 147 2.18 -7.60 10.34
C VAL A 147 3.20 -7.97 11.41
N THR A 148 3.33 -9.27 11.70
CA THR A 148 4.32 -9.77 12.68
C THR A 148 5.75 -9.67 12.14
N HIS A 149 6.76 -9.79 13.00
CA HIS A 149 8.18 -9.84 12.56
C HIS A 149 8.43 -10.90 11.48
N ASP A 150 8.02 -12.15 11.71
CA ASP A 150 8.22 -13.25 10.75
C ASP A 150 7.55 -12.98 9.40
N GLN A 151 6.36 -12.37 9.43
CA GLN A 151 5.65 -11.99 8.21
C GLN A 151 6.35 -10.83 7.50
N MET A 152 6.87 -9.85 8.24
CA MET A 152 7.60 -8.73 7.68
C MET A 152 8.90 -9.21 7.01
N GLU A 153 9.67 -10.08 7.66
CA GLU A 153 10.86 -10.70 7.07
C GLU A 153 10.52 -11.50 5.80
N MET A 154 9.44 -12.28 5.86
CA MET A 154 8.92 -13.00 4.70
C MET A 154 8.60 -12.04 3.55
N ILE A 155 7.91 -10.93 3.81
CA ILE A 155 7.56 -9.93 2.79
C ILE A 155 8.81 -9.28 2.19
N LEU A 156 9.73 -8.81 3.04
CA LEU A 156 10.95 -8.11 2.60
C LEU A 156 11.81 -8.99 1.68
N SER A 157 11.84 -10.30 1.94
CA SER A 157 12.56 -11.26 1.07
C SER A 157 11.85 -11.56 -0.26
N ARG A 158 10.66 -11.00 -0.54
CA ARG A 158 9.95 -11.21 -1.82
C ARG A 158 10.30 -10.17 -2.88
N ILE A 159 10.88 -9.03 -2.53
CA ILE A 159 11.23 -7.98 -3.50
C ILE A 159 12.33 -8.47 -4.45
N GLY A 160 12.07 -8.40 -5.75
CA GLY A 160 13.04 -8.75 -6.79
C GLY A 160 13.75 -7.54 -7.39
N ILE A 161 14.63 -7.79 -8.36
CA ILE A 161 15.31 -6.72 -9.10
C ILE A 161 14.32 -5.80 -9.82
N ASN A 162 14.74 -4.54 -10.04
CA ASN A 162 13.96 -3.47 -10.69
C ASN A 162 12.57 -3.25 -10.08
N SER A 163 12.41 -3.61 -8.81
CA SER A 163 11.14 -3.51 -8.10
C SER A 163 11.22 -2.47 -6.99
N LYS A 164 10.05 -2.04 -6.53
CA LYS A 164 9.91 -1.18 -5.37
C LYS A 164 8.92 -1.76 -4.39
N MET A 165 9.14 -1.52 -3.10
CA MET A 165 8.21 -1.90 -2.04
C MET A 165 7.90 -0.71 -1.16
N VAL A 166 6.61 -0.42 -0.98
CA VAL A 166 6.14 0.62 -0.07
C VAL A 166 5.35 -0.02 1.04
N ILE A 167 5.74 0.28 2.28
CA ILE A 167 5.15 -0.31 3.49
C ILE A 167 4.42 0.81 4.23
N CYS A 168 3.09 0.75 4.23
CA CYS A 168 2.20 1.76 4.81
C CYS A 168 1.62 1.25 6.13
N GLY A 169 1.66 2.08 7.18
CA GLY A 169 1.08 1.69 8.46
C GLY A 169 0.82 2.85 9.42
N ASP A 170 0.06 2.57 10.47
CA ASP A 170 -0.22 3.47 11.59
C ASP A 170 0.03 2.74 12.92
N LEU A 171 1.13 3.07 13.61
CA LEU A 171 1.49 2.45 14.89
C LEU A 171 0.43 2.66 15.99
N ARG A 172 -0.47 3.64 15.84
CA ARG A 172 -1.58 3.89 16.78
C ARG A 172 -2.74 2.91 16.63
N GLN A 173 -2.81 2.17 15.52
CA GLN A 173 -3.89 1.25 15.18
C GLN A 173 -3.39 -0.20 15.14
N ASN A 174 -2.56 -0.58 16.11
CA ASN A 174 -2.01 -1.93 16.17
C ASN A 174 -3.04 -2.90 16.77
N ASP A 175 -3.54 -3.80 15.95
CA ASP A 175 -4.54 -4.81 16.33
C ASP A 175 -3.91 -6.13 16.80
N LEU A 176 -2.57 -6.23 16.85
CA LEU A 176 -1.88 -7.43 17.35
C LEU A 176 -2.10 -7.59 18.86
N LYS A 177 -2.33 -8.84 19.30
CA LYS A 177 -2.48 -9.20 20.72
C LYS A 177 -1.30 -8.75 21.60
N ILE A 178 -0.11 -8.64 21.01
CA ILE A 178 1.10 -8.15 21.67
C ILE A 178 1.63 -6.98 20.84
N GLN A 179 1.50 -5.75 21.36
CA GLN A 179 1.88 -4.55 20.61
C GLN A 179 3.36 -4.51 20.22
N SER A 180 4.26 -5.09 21.02
CA SER A 180 5.71 -5.15 20.75
C SER A 180 6.13 -6.17 19.67
N SER A 181 5.18 -6.85 19.02
CA SER A 181 5.46 -7.90 18.03
C SER A 181 5.34 -7.47 16.57
N THR A 182 5.06 -6.19 16.31
CA THR A 182 4.88 -5.68 14.95
C THR A 182 6.23 -5.48 14.25
N GLY A 183 6.37 -6.09 13.06
CA GLY A 183 7.54 -5.87 12.20
C GLY A 183 7.63 -4.43 11.68
N PHE A 184 6.52 -3.69 11.68
CA PHE A 184 6.48 -2.31 11.21
C PHE A 184 7.21 -1.34 12.14
N ASP A 185 7.08 -1.51 13.46
CA ASP A 185 7.79 -0.69 14.44
C ASP A 185 9.30 -0.87 14.31
N PHE A 186 9.76 -2.11 14.15
CA PHE A 186 11.17 -2.41 13.89
C PHE A 186 11.69 -1.67 12.65
N LEU A 187 10.96 -1.71 11.54
CA LEU A 187 11.36 -0.98 10.33
C LEU A 187 11.43 0.53 10.57
N CYS A 188 10.55 1.10 11.39
CA CYS A 188 10.58 2.51 11.75
C CYS A 188 11.88 2.93 12.47
N GLN A 189 12.59 1.99 13.08
CA GLN A 189 13.87 2.21 13.79
C GLN A 189 15.11 2.08 12.88
N LEU A 190 14.95 1.74 11.60
CA LEU A 190 16.04 1.56 10.63
C LEU A 190 16.44 2.82 9.86
N LYS A 191 15.85 3.97 10.19
CA LYS A 191 16.12 5.24 9.50
C LYS A 191 17.62 5.55 9.47
N GLY A 192 18.15 5.81 8.28
CA GLY A 192 19.56 6.16 8.06
C GLY A 192 20.56 5.00 8.19
N LYS A 193 20.10 3.77 8.46
CA LYS A 193 20.98 2.60 8.63
C LYS A 193 21.18 1.79 7.35
N VAL A 194 20.27 1.92 6.38
CA VAL A 194 20.22 1.08 5.17
C VAL A 194 20.16 1.97 3.93
N LYS A 195 21.02 1.71 2.95
CA LYS A 195 21.01 2.39 1.65
C LYS A 195 19.78 1.96 0.83
N ASN A 196 19.22 2.87 0.02
CA ASN A 196 18.01 2.64 -0.79
C ASN A 196 16.76 2.28 0.04
N PHE A 197 16.73 2.71 1.30
CA PHE A 197 15.62 2.57 2.23
C PHE A 197 15.39 3.92 2.92
N ASP A 198 14.13 4.37 2.98
CA ASP A 198 13.78 5.62 3.67
C ASP A 198 12.43 5.51 4.38
N ILE A 199 12.20 6.43 5.31
CA ILE A 199 11.03 6.50 6.18
C ILE A 199 10.49 7.91 6.21
N ILE A 200 9.21 8.06 5.89
CA ILE A 200 8.49 9.32 5.98
C ILE A 200 7.23 9.21 6.84
N GLU A 201 6.95 10.29 7.58
CA GLU A 201 5.73 10.45 8.37
C GLU A 201 4.82 11.48 7.71
N LEU A 202 3.60 11.07 7.35
CA LEU A 202 2.55 11.98 6.93
C LEU A 202 1.78 12.46 8.17
N GLN A 203 1.85 13.76 8.43
CA GLN A 203 1.31 14.38 9.64
C GLN A 203 -0.11 14.88 9.44
N LYS A 204 -0.47 15.31 8.22
CA LYS A 204 -1.76 15.93 7.96
C LYS A 204 -2.87 14.88 7.91
N ASN A 205 -3.89 15.04 8.74
CA ASN A 205 -5.14 14.30 8.62
C ASN A 205 -6.06 15.06 7.64
N HIS A 206 -6.54 14.37 6.61
CA HIS A 206 -7.47 14.95 5.63
C HIS A 206 -8.94 14.68 5.96
N ARG A 207 -9.23 14.06 7.11
CA ARG A 207 -10.59 13.91 7.61
C ARG A 207 -11.14 15.24 8.11
N HIS A 208 -12.46 15.33 8.18
CA HIS A 208 -13.13 16.49 8.76
C HIS A 208 -12.66 16.73 10.19
N SER A 209 -12.38 17.99 10.57
CA SER A 209 -11.82 18.37 11.88
C SER A 209 -12.61 17.81 13.07
N ILE A 210 -13.95 17.81 12.97
CA ILE A 210 -14.88 17.22 13.93
C ILE A 210 -14.53 15.77 14.33
N VAL A 211 -13.90 14.99 13.44
CA VAL A 211 -13.52 13.60 13.75
C VAL A 211 -12.48 13.57 14.87
N ASP A 212 -11.48 14.45 14.81
CA ASP A 212 -10.45 14.52 15.85
C ASP A 212 -11.01 15.05 17.18
N GLU A 213 -12.07 15.86 17.15
CA GLU A 213 -12.79 16.34 18.34
C GLU A 213 -13.61 15.22 18.97
N ILE A 214 -14.44 14.52 18.19
CA ILE A 214 -15.25 13.39 18.65
C ILE A 214 -14.36 12.27 19.21
N LEU A 215 -13.27 11.92 18.52
CA LEU A 215 -12.37 10.85 18.98
C LEU A 215 -11.68 11.19 20.31
N ARG A 216 -11.40 12.48 20.58
CA ARG A 216 -10.87 12.92 21.87
C ARG A 216 -11.88 12.71 23.00
N GLU A 217 -13.14 13.04 22.76
CA GLU A 217 -14.22 12.81 23.73
C GLU A 217 -14.43 11.31 23.99
N TYR A 218 -14.41 10.48 22.94
CA TYR A 218 -14.49 9.01 23.06
C TYR A 218 -13.39 8.45 23.97
N ASN A 219 -12.13 8.83 23.73
CA ASN A 219 -11.01 8.33 24.54
C ASN A 219 -11.13 8.78 26.01
N THR A 220 -11.54 10.03 26.24
CA THR A 220 -11.74 10.58 27.59
C THR A 220 -12.83 9.82 28.36
N LEU A 221 -13.88 9.35 27.67
CA LEU A 221 -14.97 8.57 28.29
C LEU A 221 -14.60 7.11 28.53
N LEU A 222 -13.72 6.52 27.71
CA LEU A 222 -13.27 5.13 27.86
C LEU A 222 -12.13 4.97 28.87
N GLU A 223 -11.35 6.03 29.13
CA GLU A 223 -10.33 6.05 30.18
C GLU A 223 -10.90 6.28 31.59
N LYS A 224 -12.21 6.56 31.70
CA LYS A 224 -12.97 6.64 32.96
C LYS A 224 -13.66 5.32 33.27
#